data_AF-X1RTW8-F1
#
_entry.id   AF-X1RTW8-F1
#
_cell.length_a   1.000
_cell.length_b   1.000
_cell.length_c   1.000
_cell.angle_alpha   90.00
_cell.angle_beta   90.00
_cell.angle_gamma   90.00
#
_symmetry.space_group_name_H-M   'P 1'
#
loop_
_entity.id
_entity.type
_entity.pdbx_description
1 polymer ?
#
loop_
_entity_poly.entity_id
_entity_poly.type
_entity_poly.pdbx_seq_one_letter_code
_entity_poly.pdbx_strand_id
1 'polypeptide(L)'
;MLDKVKDEPTERVIQFENKKNRGANALVYTVQYNPTPELTFMEKINTIKRIEDGAADIAKRKARFEHQLMKDTDFIKAIRLALKDSGRISQNELIAKVIENLGYGSKPTVAKVLNRYAGSDNYFHRWTKSEVTIKGNTINEYILHSN
;
A
#
# COMPACT_ATOMS: atom_id res chain seq x y z
N MET A 1 -1.22 -9.95 -23.19
CA MET A 1 -1.93 -8.66 -22.99
C MET A 1 -0.87 -7.60 -22.71
N LEU A 2 -1.07 -6.35 -23.11
CA LEU A 2 -0.14 -5.24 -22.84
C LEU A 2 -0.77 -4.32 -21.81
N ASP A 3 -0.16 -4.27 -20.63
CA ASP A 3 -0.62 -3.40 -19.55
C ASP A 3 0.44 -2.35 -19.24
N LYS A 4 0.00 -1.09 -19.15
CA LYS A 4 0.84 0.01 -18.64
C LYS A 4 0.79 -0.05 -17.11
N VAL A 5 1.94 -0.34 -16.50
CA VAL A 5 2.07 -0.42 -15.04
C VAL A 5 2.37 0.96 -14.45
N LYS A 6 3.12 1.79 -15.19
CA LYS A 6 3.48 3.15 -14.82
C LYS A 6 3.60 4.00 -16.09
N ASP A 7 3.07 5.22 -16.09
CA ASP A 7 3.07 6.13 -17.24
C ASP A 7 3.39 7.57 -16.79
N GLU A 8 4.67 7.87 -16.61
CA GLU A 8 5.19 9.20 -16.25
C GLU A 8 5.98 9.81 -17.44
N PRO A 9 6.15 11.15 -17.49
CA PRO A 9 6.84 11.82 -18.60
C PRO A 9 8.28 11.37 -18.86
N THR A 10 8.97 10.94 -17.80
CA THR A 10 10.38 10.52 -17.83
C THR A 10 10.57 9.01 -17.66
N GLU A 11 9.51 8.28 -17.32
CA GLU A 11 9.58 6.85 -17.01
C GLU A 11 8.27 6.15 -17.34
N ARG A 12 8.33 5.14 -18.22
CA ARG A 12 7.19 4.27 -18.53
C ARG A 12 7.55 2.82 -18.31
N VAL A 13 6.65 2.09 -17.65
CA VAL A 13 6.79 0.66 -17.38
C VAL A 13 5.65 -0.09 -18.07
N ILE A 14 6.02 -1.03 -18.94
CA ILE A 14 5.09 -1.88 -19.69
C ILE A 14 5.28 -3.32 -19.26
N GLN A 15 4.16 -4.01 -19.06
CA GLN A 15 4.12 -5.43 -18.79
C GLN A 15 3.47 -6.18 -19.94
N PHE A 16 4.13 -7.24 -20.38
CA PHE A 16 3.60 -8.22 -21.31
C PHE A 16 3.20 -9.47 -20.54
N GLU A 17 2.00 -9.97 -20.83
CA GLU A 17 1.54 -11.26 -20.33
C GLU A 17 1.42 -12.27 -21.46
N ASN A 18 2.05 -13.42 -21.30
CA ASN A 18 1.97 -14.52 -22.25
C ASN A 18 0.74 -15.39 -21.96
N LYS A 19 -0.29 -15.25 -22.80
CA LYS A 19 -1.56 -16.00 -22.68
C LYS A 19 -1.43 -17.47 -23.09
N LYS A 20 -0.39 -17.86 -23.83
CA LYS A 20 -0.17 -19.23 -24.29
C LYS A 20 1.11 -19.77 -23.66
N ASN A 21 0.97 -20.51 -22.57
CA ASN A 21 2.10 -21.13 -21.89
C ASN A 21 2.63 -22.31 -22.73
N ARG A 22 3.69 -22.08 -23.51
CA ARG A 22 4.43 -23.13 -24.22
C ARG A 22 5.87 -23.15 -23.71
N GLY A 23 6.23 -24.20 -22.97
CA GLY A 23 7.59 -24.39 -22.45
C GLY A 23 7.97 -23.47 -21.28
N ALA A 24 9.27 -23.30 -21.04
CA ALA A 24 9.83 -22.50 -19.95
C ALA A 24 9.84 -20.98 -20.22
N ASN A 25 8.82 -20.47 -20.88
CA ASN A 25 8.70 -19.04 -21.14
C ASN A 25 8.13 -18.32 -19.93
N ALA A 26 8.68 -17.15 -19.59
CA ALA A 26 8.14 -16.32 -18.51
C ALA A 26 6.68 -15.93 -18.82
N LEU A 27 5.79 -16.13 -17.84
CA LEU A 27 4.38 -15.78 -17.94
C LEU A 27 4.17 -14.26 -18.06
N VAL A 28 5.10 -13.51 -17.47
CA VAL A 28 5.10 -12.05 -17.42
C VAL A 28 6.49 -11.54 -17.80
N TYR A 29 6.54 -10.49 -18.61
CA TYR A 29 7.77 -9.81 -18.99
C TYR A 29 7.58 -8.30 -18.79
N THR A 30 8.43 -7.66 -17.99
CA THR A 30 8.29 -6.23 -17.68
C THR A 30 9.50 -5.44 -18.18
N VAL A 31 9.23 -4.33 -18.85
CA VAL A 31 10.26 -3.43 -19.37
C VAL A 31 9.99 -2.00 -18.92
N GLN A 32 11.05 -1.28 -18.67
CA GLN A 32 11.05 0.16 -18.43
C GLN A 32 11.77 0.87 -19.56
N TYR A 33 11.28 2.04 -19.94
CA TYR A 33 11.94 2.92 -20.89
C TYR A 33 11.61 4.39 -20.62
N ASN A 34 12.38 5.31 -21.21
CA ASN A 34 12.10 6.73 -21.13
C ASN A 34 11.22 7.17 -22.33
N PRO A 35 9.97 7.63 -22.12
CA PRO A 35 9.08 8.03 -23.20
C PRO A 35 9.27 9.48 -23.67
N THR A 36 10.30 10.20 -23.20
CA THR A 36 10.51 11.63 -23.47
C THR A 36 10.43 11.94 -24.97
N PRO A 37 9.66 12.96 -25.40
CA PRO A 37 9.44 13.27 -26.83
C PRO A 37 10.73 13.60 -27.58
N GLU A 38 11.68 14.24 -26.89
CA GLU A 38 12.96 14.73 -27.41
C GLU A 38 13.93 13.62 -27.82
N LEU A 39 13.73 12.40 -27.31
CA LEU A 39 14.55 11.24 -27.69
C LEU A 39 14.14 10.71 -29.06
N THR A 40 15.12 10.47 -29.91
CA THR A 40 14.95 9.71 -31.15
C THR A 40 14.53 8.27 -30.86
N PHE A 41 14.04 7.58 -31.88
CA PHE A 41 13.63 6.18 -31.72
C PHE A 41 14.78 5.27 -31.24
N MET A 42 15.99 5.47 -31.76
CA MET A 42 17.17 4.69 -31.37
C MET A 42 17.58 4.96 -29.92
N GLU A 43 17.51 6.22 -29.48
CA GLU A 43 17.80 6.58 -28.09
C GLU A 43 16.75 5.99 -27.16
N LYS A 44 15.47 6.00 -27.55
CA LYS A 44 14.38 5.33 -26.80
C LYS A 44 14.66 3.83 -26.65
N ILE A 45 15.07 3.15 -27.71
CA ILE A 45 15.45 1.73 -27.65
C ILE A 45 16.59 1.51 -26.65
N ASN A 46 17.61 2.38 -26.68
CA ASN A 46 18.76 2.27 -25.78
C ASN A 46 18.41 2.54 -24.32
N THR A 47 17.25 3.15 -24.03
CA THR A 47 16.76 3.30 -22.65
C THR A 47 16.00 2.08 -22.12
N ILE A 48 15.70 1.09 -22.97
CA ILE A 48 14.92 -0.08 -22.57
C ILE A 48 15.74 -0.92 -21.58
N LYS A 49 15.23 -1.04 -20.36
CA LYS A 49 15.78 -1.91 -19.33
C LYS A 49 14.76 -2.98 -18.97
N ARG A 50 15.21 -4.23 -18.95
CA ARG A 50 14.42 -5.33 -18.41
C ARG A 50 14.32 -5.16 -16.90
N ILE A 51 13.10 -5.19 -16.38
CA ILE A 51 12.86 -5.32 -14.96
C ILE A 51 12.79 -6.82 -14.68
N GLU A 52 13.72 -7.33 -13.87
CA GLU A 52 13.68 -8.73 -13.45
C GLU A 52 12.36 -9.04 -12.73
N ASP A 53 11.90 -10.29 -12.83
CA ASP A 53 10.55 -10.69 -12.43
C ASP A 53 10.26 -10.38 -10.94
N GLY A 54 11.30 -10.31 -10.08
CA GLY A 54 11.17 -9.83 -8.70
C GLY A 54 10.96 -8.31 -8.56
N ALA A 55 11.58 -7.49 -9.40
CA ALA A 55 11.50 -6.04 -9.33
C ALA A 55 10.17 -5.49 -9.88
N ALA A 56 9.54 -6.18 -10.83
CA ALA A 56 8.22 -5.81 -11.36
C ALA A 56 7.11 -6.05 -10.34
N ASP A 57 7.20 -7.16 -9.60
CA ASP A 57 6.29 -7.44 -8.49
C ASP A 57 6.50 -6.47 -7.32
N ILE A 58 7.75 -6.07 -7.04
CA ILE A 58 8.04 -5.02 -6.05
C ILE A 58 7.46 -3.66 -6.49
N ALA A 59 7.61 -3.29 -7.77
CA ALA A 59 7.06 -2.04 -8.30
C ALA A 59 5.53 -2.02 -8.26
N LYS A 60 4.86 -3.11 -8.64
CA LYS A 60 3.40 -3.25 -8.49
C LYS A 60 2.95 -3.23 -7.04
N ARG A 61 3.68 -3.90 -6.14
CA ARG A 61 3.38 -3.87 -4.70
C ARG A 61 3.52 -2.46 -4.15
N LYS A 62 4.57 -1.71 -4.52
CA LYS A 62 4.74 -0.30 -4.16
C LYS A 62 3.61 0.56 -4.71
N ALA A 63 3.29 0.49 -6.01
CA ALA A 63 2.22 1.30 -6.61
C ALA A 63 0.84 0.99 -5.97
N ARG A 64 0.55 -0.30 -5.71
CA ARG A 64 -0.66 -0.70 -4.99
C ARG A 64 -0.68 -0.17 -3.56
N PHE A 65 0.46 -0.24 -2.86
CA PHE A 65 0.59 0.28 -1.51
C PHE A 65 0.42 1.80 -1.46
N GLU A 66 1.05 2.55 -2.36
CA GLU A 66 0.92 4.01 -2.45
C GLU A 66 -0.52 4.43 -2.77
N HIS A 67 -1.15 3.77 -3.74
CA HIS A 67 -2.55 4.04 -4.05
C HIS A 67 -3.48 3.70 -2.88
N GLN A 68 -3.21 2.62 -2.15
CA GLN A 68 -3.96 2.27 -0.94
C GLN A 68 -3.71 3.27 0.19
N LEU A 69 -2.48 3.74 0.35
CA LEU A 69 -2.09 4.74 1.32
C LEU A 69 -2.81 6.07 1.05
N MET A 70 -2.90 6.49 -0.21
CA MET A 70 -3.66 7.69 -0.60
C MET A 70 -5.14 7.56 -0.22
N LYS A 71 -5.77 6.41 -0.51
CA LYS A 71 -7.18 6.15 -0.14
C LYS A 71 -7.40 6.12 1.36
N ASP A 72 -6.43 5.60 2.11
CA ASP A 72 -6.54 5.45 3.56
C ASP A 72 -6.06 6.70 4.31
N THR A 73 -5.54 7.72 3.62
CA THR A 73 -4.82 8.85 4.24
C THR A 73 -5.65 9.55 5.31
N ASP A 74 -6.93 9.81 5.03
CA ASP A 74 -7.80 10.51 5.97
C ASP A 74 -8.12 9.64 7.20
N PHE A 75 -8.38 8.35 6.99
CA PHE A 75 -8.55 7.39 8.07
C PHE A 75 -7.28 7.26 8.92
N ILE A 76 -6.10 7.21 8.30
CA ILE A 76 -4.81 7.13 9.00
C ILE A 76 -4.59 8.38 9.85
N LYS A 77 -4.87 9.57 9.31
CA LYS A 77 -4.77 10.84 10.05
C LYS A 77 -5.70 10.85 11.26
N ALA A 78 -6.96 10.45 11.08
CA ALA A 78 -7.94 10.40 12.16
C ALA A 78 -7.59 9.36 13.24
N ILE A 79 -7.13 8.16 12.84
CA ILE A 79 -6.65 7.13 13.78
C ILE A 79 -5.45 7.65 14.56
N ARG A 80 -4.49 8.30 13.88
CA ARG A 80 -3.31 8.87 14.55
C ARG A 80 -3.70 9.95 15.57
N LEU A 81 -4.65 10.82 15.24
CA LEU A 81 -5.15 11.83 16.16
C LEU A 81 -5.77 11.17 17.41
N ALA A 82 -6.69 10.22 17.21
CA ALA A 82 -7.37 9.53 18.30
C ALA A 82 -6.39 8.74 19.21
N LEU A 83 -5.36 8.11 18.63
CA LEU A 83 -4.31 7.42 19.36
C LEU A 83 -3.40 8.39 20.11
N LYS A 84 -3.09 9.56 19.55
CA LYS A 84 -2.26 10.57 20.21
C LYS A 84 -2.95 11.14 21.44
N ASP A 85 -4.24 11.39 21.36
CA ASP A 85 -5.02 11.98 22.46
C ASP A 85 -5.28 10.99 23.60
N SER A 86 -5.47 9.70 23.27
CA SER A 86 -5.85 8.67 24.25
C SER A 86 -4.66 7.80 24.72
N GLY A 87 -3.56 7.77 23.96
CA GLY A 87 -2.40 6.91 24.19
C GLY A 87 -2.68 5.43 23.91
N ARG A 88 -3.49 4.79 24.77
CA ARG A 88 -3.87 3.38 24.69
C ARG A 88 -5.38 3.27 24.77
N ILE A 89 -5.97 2.64 23.76
CA ILE A 89 -7.42 2.65 23.56
C ILE A 89 -7.90 1.32 22.95
N SER A 90 -9.09 0.89 23.37
CA SER A 90 -9.72 -0.31 22.82
C SER A 90 -10.13 -0.12 21.36
N GLN A 91 -10.16 -1.21 20.58
CA GLN A 91 -10.55 -1.18 19.17
C GLN A 91 -11.90 -0.49 18.93
N ASN A 92 -12.91 -0.83 19.73
CA ASN A 92 -14.27 -0.33 19.56
C ASN A 92 -14.36 1.17 19.84
N GLU A 93 -13.68 1.62 20.89
CA GLU A 93 -13.64 3.03 21.25
C GLU A 93 -12.84 3.85 20.23
N LEU A 94 -11.71 3.31 19.75
CA LEU A 94 -10.91 3.94 18.70
C LEU A 94 -11.72 4.10 17.41
N ILE A 95 -12.43 3.06 16.98
CA ILE A 95 -13.28 3.13 15.79
C ILE A 95 -14.37 4.19 15.97
N ALA A 96 -15.00 4.25 17.14
CA ALA A 96 -16.04 5.26 17.42
C ALA A 96 -15.49 6.69 17.30
N LYS A 97 -14.35 6.97 17.98
CA LYS A 97 -13.68 8.28 17.92
C LYS A 97 -13.26 8.65 16.50
N VAL A 98 -12.78 7.69 15.71
CA VAL A 98 -12.36 7.95 14.31
C VAL A 98 -13.54 8.32 13.43
N ILE A 99 -14.67 7.63 13.56
CA ILE A 99 -15.90 7.94 12.80
C ILE A 99 -16.43 9.31 13.21
N GLU A 100 -16.41 9.63 14.51
CA GLU A 100 -16.79 10.94 15.03
C GLU A 100 -15.90 12.06 14.45
N ASN A 101 -14.58 11.87 14.47
CA ASN A 101 -13.61 12.84 13.95
C ASN A 101 -13.70 13.05 12.43
N LEU A 102 -14.05 12.01 11.65
CA LEU A 102 -14.16 12.10 10.20
C LEU A 102 -15.53 12.59 9.73
N GLY A 103 -16.60 12.32 10.50
CA GLY A 103 -17.98 12.55 10.07
C GLY A 103 -18.47 11.60 8.97
N TYR A 104 -17.65 10.64 8.54
CA TYR A 104 -17.99 9.63 7.55
C TYR A 104 -17.23 8.32 7.77
N GLY A 105 -17.66 7.26 7.10
CA GLY A 105 -17.07 5.92 7.19
C GLY A 105 -17.83 4.99 8.13
N SER A 106 -17.65 3.68 7.93
CA SER A 106 -18.33 2.64 8.70
C SER A 106 -17.36 1.90 9.60
N LYS A 107 -17.88 1.29 10.69
CA LYS A 107 -17.06 0.48 11.61
C LYS A 107 -16.19 -0.57 10.87
N PRO A 108 -16.72 -1.32 9.88
CA PRO A 108 -15.91 -2.27 9.11
C PRO A 108 -14.79 -1.62 8.30
N THR A 109 -15.02 -0.43 7.74
CA THR A 109 -14.00 0.29 6.95
C THR A 109 -12.86 0.74 7.85
N VAL A 110 -13.17 1.38 8.98
CA VAL A 110 -12.15 1.83 9.93
C VAL A 110 -11.39 0.65 10.51
N ALA A 111 -12.08 -0.44 10.88
CA ALA A 111 -11.42 -1.67 11.36
C ALA A 111 -10.46 -2.27 10.32
N LYS A 112 -10.83 -2.25 9.03
CA LYS A 112 -9.94 -2.74 7.95
C LYS A 112 -8.68 -1.89 7.83
N VAL A 113 -8.82 -0.57 7.84
CA VAL A 113 -7.65 0.35 7.79
C VAL A 113 -6.79 0.17 9.04
N LEU A 114 -7.41 0.12 10.22
CA LEU A 114 -6.74 -0.07 11.49
C LEU A 114 -5.90 -1.36 11.48
N ASN A 115 -6.47 -2.49 11.06
CA ASN A 115 -5.74 -3.75 11.03
C ASN A 115 -4.67 -3.80 9.93
N ARG A 116 -4.87 -3.11 8.80
CA ARG A 116 -3.91 -3.10 7.69
C ARG A 116 -2.56 -2.47 8.09
N TYR A 117 -2.59 -1.42 8.91
CA TYR A 117 -1.38 -0.72 9.35
C TYR A 117 -1.01 -1.02 10.80
N ALA A 118 -1.57 -2.09 11.38
CA ALA A 118 -1.21 -2.57 12.70
C ALA A 118 -0.13 -3.65 12.60
N GLY A 119 0.96 -3.51 13.37
CA GLY A 119 2.00 -4.52 13.45
C GLY A 119 3.31 -4.01 14.04
N SER A 120 4.35 -4.81 13.90
CA SER A 120 5.68 -4.57 14.48
C SER A 120 6.70 -3.97 13.51
N ASP A 121 6.46 -4.04 12.21
CA ASP A 121 7.30 -3.39 11.20
C ASP A 121 7.11 -1.87 11.20
N ASN A 122 8.10 -1.11 11.67
CA ASN A 122 8.08 0.36 11.75
C ASN A 122 8.02 1.06 10.38
N TYR A 123 8.34 0.38 9.29
CA TYR A 123 8.33 0.96 7.96
C TYR A 123 6.91 1.00 7.38
N PHE A 124 6.15 -0.08 7.56
CA PHE A 124 4.80 -0.25 6.99
C PHE A 124 3.68 -0.01 7.99
N HIS A 125 3.86 -0.41 9.25
CA HIS A 125 2.87 -0.23 10.29
C HIS A 125 3.01 1.14 10.93
N ARG A 126 1.91 1.61 11.51
CA ARG A 126 1.79 2.94 12.11
C ARG A 126 1.50 2.85 13.61
N TRP A 127 1.04 1.69 14.06
CA TRP A 127 0.67 1.42 15.44
C TRP A 127 0.84 -0.08 15.73
N THR A 128 1.03 -0.38 17.00
CA THR A 128 1.09 -1.75 17.51
C THR A 128 -0.28 -2.18 18.01
N LYS A 129 -0.66 -3.41 17.69
CA LYS A 129 -1.83 -4.08 18.26
C LYS A 129 -1.37 -4.97 19.41
N SER A 130 -2.01 -4.84 20.56
CA SER A 130 -1.80 -5.69 21.73
C SER A 130 -3.11 -6.33 22.17
N GLU A 131 -3.05 -7.58 22.61
CA GLU A 131 -4.20 -8.29 23.17
C GLU A 131 -4.13 -8.20 24.70
N VAL A 132 -5.24 -7.78 25.31
CA VAL A 132 -5.36 -7.67 26.77
C VAL A 132 -6.60 -8.41 27.21
N THR A 133 -6.44 -9.28 28.20
CA THR A 133 -7.56 -9.99 28.81
C THR A 133 -7.99 -9.28 30.09
N ILE A 134 -9.24 -8.79 30.10
CA ILE A 134 -9.84 -8.15 31.27
C ILE A 134 -11.03 -9.00 31.71
N LYS A 135 -10.97 -9.53 32.94
CA LYS A 135 -12.04 -10.35 33.55
C LYS A 135 -12.51 -11.50 32.65
N GLY A 136 -11.58 -12.19 31.99
CA GLY A 136 -11.87 -13.32 31.10
C GLY A 136 -12.31 -12.95 29.68
N ASN A 137 -12.39 -11.65 29.34
CA ASN A 137 -12.67 -11.19 27.99
C ASN A 137 -11.41 -10.61 27.33
N THR A 138 -11.07 -11.07 26.13
CA THR A 138 -9.91 -10.58 25.38
C THR A 138 -10.30 -9.41 24.49
N ILE A 139 -9.65 -8.27 24.68
CA ILE A 139 -9.81 -7.06 23.89
C ILE A 139 -8.53 -6.72 23.14
N ASN A 140 -8.69 -6.08 21.98
CA ASN A 140 -7.58 -5.53 21.21
C ASN A 140 -7.38 -4.07 21.59
N GLU A 141 -6.15 -3.71 21.94
CA GLU A 141 -5.73 -2.34 22.19
C GLU A 141 -4.66 -1.92 21.19
N TYR A 142 -4.68 -0.63 20.84
CA TYR A 142 -3.79 -0.05 19.85
C TYR A 142 -2.97 1.08 20.46
N ILE A 143 -1.70 1.15 20.10
CA ILE A 143 -0.75 2.16 20.57
C ILE A 143 0.02 2.69 19.37
N LEU A 144 0.10 4.02 19.24
CA LEU A 144 0.85 4.66 18.17
C LEU A 144 2.35 4.36 18.30
N HIS A 145 3.04 4.11 17.19
CA HIS A 145 4.50 4.08 17.20
C HIS A 145 5.05 5.46 17.55
N SER A 146 6.04 5.51 18.44
CA SER A 146 6.79 6.73 18.74
C SER A 146 7.70 7.04 17.55
N ASN A 147 7.23 7.89 16.63
CA ASN A 147 8.08 8.55 15.63
C ASN A 147 8.49 9.93 16.13
#